data_AF-A0A2U9B508-F1
#
_entry.id   AF-A0A2U9B508-F1
#
_cell.length_a   1.000
_cell.length_b   1.000
_cell.length_c   1.000
_cell.angle_alpha   90.00
_cell.angle_beta   90.00
_cell.angle_gamma   90.00
#
_symmetry.space_group_name_H-M   'P 1'
#
loop_
_entity.id
_entity.type
_entity.pdbx_description
1 polymer ?
#
loop_
_entity_poly.entity_id
_entity_poly.type
_entity_poly.pdbx_seq_one_letter_code
_entity_poly.pdbx_strand_id
1 'polypeptide(L)'
;MAAHSEMSIDAEDHGKDYVGFATLPNQVHRKSVKKGFDFTLMVAGESGLGKSTLVNSLFLTDLYKDRKLLNAEERITQTVEITKHTVDIEEKGVKLKLTIVDTPGFGDAVNNTECWKSVADYIDQQFEQYFRDESGLNRKNIQDNRVHCCLYFISPFGHGLRPLDVEFMKALHEKVNIVPVLAKADTLTPSEIEKKKIKMREEIELCGIKIYQFPDCDSDEDEEFKQQDLALKESIPFAVIGSNIVVEAKGKKVRGRQYPWGIVEVENAAHCDFVKLRNMLVRTHMQDLKDVTRETHYENYRAQCIQSMTRMVVKERNRNKLTRESGTDFPIPVVPGAGDSETEKLIREKDEELRRMQEMLLRIQDQMHTQKDAY
;
A
#
# COMPACT_ATOMS: atom_id res chain seq x y z
N MET A 1 -38.65 32.63 15.30
CA MET A 1 -39.38 32.97 14.07
C MET A 1 -38.47 33.84 13.23
N ALA A 2 -37.63 33.24 12.38
CA ALA A 2 -36.80 33.96 11.43
C ALA A 2 -36.19 32.95 10.44
N ALA A 3 -36.73 32.91 9.22
CA ALA A 3 -36.04 32.45 8.01
C ALA A 3 -36.97 32.70 6.82
N HIS A 4 -36.63 33.69 5.99
CA HIS A 4 -36.60 33.63 4.52
C HIS A 4 -36.58 35.04 3.93
N SER A 5 -35.45 35.39 3.30
CA SER A 5 -35.26 36.34 2.19
C SER A 5 -33.77 36.70 2.21
N GLU A 6 -32.99 36.78 1.14
CA GLU A 6 -33.16 36.65 -0.30
C GLU A 6 -31.74 36.62 -0.87
N MET A 7 -31.59 36.01 -2.05
CA MET A 7 -30.37 36.04 -2.85
C MET A 7 -30.03 37.48 -3.27
N SER A 8 -28.84 37.96 -2.91
CA SER A 8 -28.10 38.99 -3.65
C SER A 8 -26.71 39.14 -3.04
N ILE A 9 -25.69 38.53 -3.65
CA ILE A 9 -24.34 39.08 -3.58
C ILE A 9 -23.91 39.28 -5.02
N ASP A 10 -23.94 40.56 -5.38
CA ASP A 10 -23.63 41.10 -6.68
C ASP A 10 -22.22 40.74 -7.13
N ALA A 11 -22.16 40.50 -8.44
CA ALA A 11 -20.95 40.38 -9.22
C ALA A 11 -20.27 41.76 -9.30
N GLU A 12 -19.18 41.97 -8.56
CA GLU A 12 -18.27 43.09 -8.80
C GLU A 12 -16.88 42.82 -8.17
N ASP A 13 -16.03 42.08 -8.89
CA ASP A 13 -14.57 42.28 -8.89
C ASP A 13 -13.98 41.74 -10.21
N HIS A 14 -14.22 42.45 -11.31
CA HIS A 14 -13.43 42.31 -12.52
C HIS A 14 -12.23 43.25 -12.44
N GLY A 15 -11.21 42.84 -11.69
CA GLY A 15 -10.09 43.73 -11.34
C GLY A 15 -8.70 43.11 -11.27
N LYS A 16 -8.51 41.82 -11.62
CA LYS A 16 -7.22 41.15 -11.90
C LYS A 16 -7.53 40.00 -12.84
N ASP A 17 -6.69 39.76 -13.85
CA ASP A 17 -6.83 38.66 -14.83
C ASP A 17 -7.35 37.37 -14.17
N TYR A 18 -8.65 37.10 -14.33
CA TYR A 18 -9.28 35.90 -13.79
C TYR A 18 -8.95 34.74 -14.73
N VAL A 19 -7.74 34.19 -14.57
CA VAL A 19 -7.19 33.12 -15.43
C VAL A 19 -7.97 31.79 -15.30
N GLY A 20 -9.00 31.72 -14.45
CA GLY A 20 -9.86 30.54 -14.28
C GLY A 20 -9.23 29.41 -13.45
N PHE A 21 -7.98 29.56 -12.99
CA PHE A 21 -7.30 28.62 -12.08
C PHE A 21 -8.04 28.41 -10.75
N ALA A 22 -8.84 29.39 -10.31
CA ALA A 22 -9.69 29.26 -9.12
C ALA A 22 -10.69 28.10 -9.21
N THR A 23 -11.01 27.62 -10.42
CA THR A 23 -11.89 26.47 -10.62
C THR A 23 -11.16 25.12 -10.64
N LEU A 24 -9.82 25.10 -10.75
CA LEU A 24 -9.04 23.86 -10.78
C LEU A 24 -9.27 22.97 -9.54
N PRO A 25 -9.28 23.49 -8.30
CA PRO A 25 -9.60 22.66 -7.13
C PRO A 25 -10.97 22.00 -7.26
N ASN A 26 -11.98 22.73 -7.74
CA ASN A 26 -13.33 22.21 -7.96
C ASN A 26 -13.40 21.20 -9.11
N GLN A 27 -12.52 21.31 -10.12
CA GLN A 27 -12.39 20.34 -11.21
C GLN A 27 -11.69 19.06 -10.73
N VAL A 28 -10.60 19.19 -9.97
CA VAL A 28 -9.88 18.07 -9.36
C VAL A 28 -10.78 17.33 -8.38
N HIS A 29 -11.48 18.05 -7.49
CA HIS A 29 -12.46 17.47 -6.57
C HIS A 29 -13.53 16.68 -7.33
N ARG A 30 -14.18 17.27 -8.34
CA ARG A 30 -15.19 16.56 -9.15
C ARG A 30 -14.64 15.34 -9.88
N LYS A 31 -13.41 15.40 -10.37
CA LYS A 31 -12.75 14.26 -11.02
C LYS A 31 -12.42 13.15 -10.02
N SER A 32 -11.92 13.49 -8.84
CA SER A 32 -11.63 12.55 -7.77
C SER A 32 -12.89 11.88 -7.24
N VAL A 33 -13.96 12.64 -7.00
CA VAL A 33 -15.26 12.10 -6.58
C VAL A 33 -15.84 11.14 -7.61
N LYS A 34 -15.72 11.45 -8.92
CA LYS A 34 -16.17 10.55 -10.00
C LYS A 34 -15.32 9.29 -10.13
N LYS A 35 -14.01 9.38 -9.92
CA LYS A 35 -13.09 8.23 -9.99
C LYS A 35 -13.27 7.30 -8.78
N GLY A 36 -13.64 7.86 -7.63
CA GLY A 36 -13.66 7.15 -6.36
C GLY A 36 -12.26 6.95 -5.80
N PHE A 37 -12.20 6.36 -4.61
CA PHE A 37 -10.97 6.05 -3.91
C PHE A 37 -10.85 4.55 -3.73
N ASP A 38 -9.67 4.00 -4.02
CA ASP A 38 -9.33 2.63 -3.66
C ASP A 38 -8.47 2.65 -2.39
N PHE A 39 -8.78 1.82 -1.41
CA PHE A 39 -7.95 1.64 -0.22
C PHE A 39 -7.84 0.17 0.12
N THR A 40 -6.65 -0.28 0.48
CA THR A 40 -6.35 -1.69 0.71
C THR A 40 -5.73 -1.83 2.08
N LEU A 41 -6.44 -2.49 2.96
CA LEU A 41 -6.04 -2.73 4.34
C LEU A 41 -5.68 -4.20 4.50
N MET A 42 -4.46 -4.47 4.91
CA MET A 42 -4.04 -5.82 5.28
C MET A 42 -4.10 -5.97 6.80
N VAL A 43 -4.51 -7.14 7.24
CA VAL A 43 -4.60 -7.47 8.66
C VAL A 43 -3.72 -8.69 8.93
N ALA A 44 -2.73 -8.52 9.80
CA ALA A 44 -1.77 -9.55 10.18
C ALA A 44 -1.70 -9.70 11.70
N GLY A 45 -1.49 -10.92 12.18
CA GLY A 45 -1.36 -11.19 13.61
C GLY A 45 -1.58 -12.65 13.96
N GLU A 46 -1.32 -12.98 15.21
CA GLU A 46 -1.56 -14.32 15.73
C GLU A 46 -3.03 -14.75 15.56
N SER A 47 -3.22 -16.06 15.41
CA SER A 47 -4.55 -16.66 15.41
C SER A 47 -5.32 -16.35 16.69
N GLY A 48 -6.64 -16.24 16.59
CA GLY A 48 -7.49 -16.02 17.76
C GLY A 48 -7.41 -14.62 18.41
N LEU A 49 -6.65 -13.66 17.87
CA LEU A 49 -6.61 -12.27 18.38
C LEU A 49 -7.85 -11.43 18.04
N GLY A 50 -8.77 -11.95 17.21
CA GLY A 50 -10.00 -11.25 16.85
C GLY A 50 -9.86 -10.31 15.63
N LYS A 51 -8.92 -10.62 14.73
CA LYS A 51 -8.67 -9.93 13.45
C LYS A 51 -9.94 -9.66 12.65
N SER A 52 -10.65 -10.72 12.25
CA SER A 52 -11.88 -10.60 11.45
C SER A 52 -13.02 -9.91 12.22
N THR A 53 -13.06 -10.05 13.55
CA THR A 53 -14.02 -9.31 14.41
C THR A 53 -13.74 -7.81 14.40
N LEU A 54 -12.47 -7.40 14.47
CA LEU A 54 -12.12 -5.98 14.41
C LEU A 54 -12.48 -5.39 13.05
N VAL A 55 -12.20 -6.12 11.95
CA VAL A 55 -12.55 -5.70 10.58
C VAL A 55 -14.05 -5.41 10.44
N ASN A 56 -14.91 -6.32 10.91
CA ASN A 56 -16.36 -6.13 10.91
C ASN A 56 -16.80 -4.95 11.78
N SER A 57 -16.09 -4.72 12.88
CA SER A 57 -16.34 -3.58 13.76
C SER A 57 -15.96 -2.25 13.09
N LEU A 58 -14.84 -2.20 12.37
CA LEU A 58 -14.23 -0.99 11.83
C LEU A 58 -15.06 -0.37 10.69
N PHE A 59 -15.59 -1.21 9.80
CA PHE A 59 -16.33 -0.73 8.63
C PHE A 59 -17.84 -0.73 8.82
N LEU A 60 -18.34 -1.14 9.99
CA LEU A 60 -19.75 -1.22 10.36
C LEU A 60 -20.63 -2.06 9.41
N THR A 61 -20.08 -2.56 8.30
CA THR A 61 -20.65 -3.53 7.39
C THR A 61 -20.44 -4.93 7.95
N ASP A 62 -21.53 -5.68 8.03
CA ASP A 62 -21.43 -7.13 8.21
C ASP A 62 -20.95 -7.74 6.87
N LEU A 63 -19.63 -7.71 6.66
CA LEU A 63 -18.98 -8.26 5.46
C LEU A 63 -19.18 -9.78 5.30
N TYR A 64 -19.77 -10.42 6.30
CA TYR A 64 -20.07 -11.85 6.35
C TYR A 64 -21.58 -12.15 6.48
N LYS A 65 -22.48 -11.25 6.03
CA LYS A 65 -23.95 -11.52 6.04
C LYS A 65 -24.35 -12.82 5.34
N ASP A 66 -23.62 -13.20 4.29
CA ASP A 66 -23.85 -14.44 3.53
C ASP A 66 -23.05 -15.65 4.02
N ARG A 67 -22.39 -15.55 5.18
CA ARG A 67 -21.94 -16.77 5.86
C ARG A 67 -23.18 -17.39 6.51
N LYS A 68 -23.77 -18.38 5.82
CA LYS A 68 -24.59 -19.40 6.51
C LYS A 68 -23.88 -19.72 7.82
N LEU A 69 -24.61 -19.71 8.93
CA LEU A 69 -24.10 -20.10 10.24
C LEU A 69 -23.70 -21.57 10.16
N LEU A 70 -22.51 -21.82 9.63
CA LEU A 70 -21.87 -23.10 9.62
C LEU A 70 -21.45 -23.39 11.06
N ASN A 71 -21.56 -24.67 11.44
CA ASN A 71 -21.38 -25.17 12.80
C ASN A 71 -20.06 -24.70 13.43
N ALA A 72 -19.98 -24.74 14.77
CA ALA A 72 -18.83 -24.27 15.54
C ALA A 72 -17.47 -24.85 15.10
N GLU A 73 -17.47 -26.00 14.43
CA GLU A 73 -16.30 -26.66 13.84
C GLU A 73 -15.76 -25.93 12.59
N GLU A 74 -16.61 -25.25 11.80
CA GLU A 74 -16.22 -24.44 10.63
C GLU A 74 -16.05 -22.95 10.96
N ARG A 75 -16.54 -22.48 12.12
CA ARG A 75 -16.20 -21.14 12.65
C ARG A 75 -14.70 -21.02 13.00
N ILE A 76 -14.03 -22.16 13.15
CA ILE A 76 -12.59 -22.32 13.35
C ILE A 76 -11.96 -22.87 12.06
N THR A 77 -12.51 -22.59 10.87
CA THR A 77 -11.65 -22.59 9.68
C THR A 77 -10.69 -21.42 9.87
N GLN A 78 -9.58 -21.69 10.56
CA GLN A 78 -8.34 -20.95 10.44
C GLN A 78 -8.26 -20.54 8.97
N THR A 79 -8.19 -19.24 8.70
CA THR A 79 -7.88 -18.75 7.36
C THR A 79 -6.56 -19.45 6.99
N VAL A 80 -6.59 -20.48 6.14
CA VAL A 80 -5.38 -21.20 5.70
C VAL A 80 -4.76 -20.47 4.51
N GLU A 81 -5.56 -19.64 3.82
CA GLU A 81 -5.18 -18.86 2.66
C GLU A 81 -5.49 -17.37 2.87
N ILE A 82 -4.72 -16.51 2.20
CA ILE A 82 -4.93 -15.07 2.20
C ILE A 82 -6.23 -14.78 1.43
N THR A 83 -7.22 -14.23 2.12
CA THR A 83 -8.53 -13.92 1.52
C THR A 83 -8.68 -12.42 1.30
N LYS A 84 -9.19 -12.04 0.12
CA LYS A 84 -9.49 -10.65 -0.22
C LYS A 84 -10.99 -10.42 -0.13
N HIS A 85 -11.40 -9.42 0.64
CA HIS A 85 -12.78 -8.97 0.74
C HIS A 85 -12.86 -7.53 0.22
N THR A 86 -13.58 -7.32 -0.88
CA THR A 86 -13.79 -5.98 -1.44
C THR A 86 -15.18 -5.48 -1.07
N VAL A 87 -15.22 -4.22 -0.64
CA VAL A 87 -16.41 -3.55 -0.09
C VAL A 87 -16.49 -2.18 -0.73
N ASP A 88 -17.61 -1.90 -1.39
CA ASP A 88 -17.89 -0.57 -1.88
C ASP A 88 -18.67 0.19 -0.82
N ILE A 89 -18.05 1.24 -0.26
CA ILE A 89 -18.63 2.13 0.75
C ILE A 89 -18.93 3.46 0.06
N GLU A 90 -20.13 3.99 0.26
CA GLU A 90 -20.50 5.31 -0.23
C GLU A 90 -20.83 6.23 0.95
N GLU A 91 -20.07 7.32 1.09
CA GLU A 91 -20.31 8.33 2.12
C GLU A 91 -20.43 9.73 1.48
N LYS A 92 -21.55 10.42 1.72
CA LYS A 92 -21.82 11.79 1.22
C LYS A 92 -21.56 11.97 -0.29
N GLY A 93 -21.81 10.93 -1.10
CA GLY A 93 -21.60 10.94 -2.55
C GLY A 93 -20.17 10.61 -3.01
N VAL A 94 -19.27 10.28 -2.09
CA VAL A 94 -17.92 9.76 -2.38
C VAL A 94 -17.95 8.24 -2.31
N LYS A 95 -17.48 7.58 -3.37
CA LYS A 95 -17.33 6.12 -3.42
C LYS A 95 -15.92 5.72 -3.02
N LEU A 96 -15.82 4.86 -2.01
CA LEU A 96 -14.59 4.23 -1.54
C LEU A 96 -14.70 2.72 -1.79
N LYS A 97 -13.85 2.19 -2.66
CA LYS A 97 -13.64 0.75 -2.82
C LYS A 97 -12.56 0.30 -1.84
N LEU A 98 -13.00 -0.30 -0.75
CA LEU A 98 -12.13 -0.83 0.28
C LEU A 98 -11.85 -2.31 0.01
N THR A 99 -10.58 -2.69 -0.06
CA THR A 99 -10.15 -4.09 -0.13
C THR A 99 -9.48 -4.48 1.18
N ILE A 100 -10.08 -5.41 1.92
CA ILE A 100 -9.50 -5.98 3.12
C ILE A 100 -8.82 -7.29 2.74
N VAL A 101 -7.55 -7.40 3.11
CA VAL A 101 -6.75 -8.62 2.94
C VAL A 101 -6.61 -9.25 4.32
N ASP A 102 -7.35 -10.33 4.56
CA ASP A 102 -7.22 -11.12 5.79
C ASP A 102 -6.13 -12.17 5.58
N THR A 103 -5.18 -12.22 6.51
CA THR A 103 -4.08 -13.18 6.47
C THR A 103 -4.34 -14.33 7.42
N PRO A 104 -3.83 -15.54 7.10
CA PRO A 104 -3.79 -16.64 8.05
C PRO A 104 -3.17 -16.19 9.38
N GLY A 105 -3.77 -16.61 10.49
CA GLY A 105 -3.14 -16.43 11.79
C GLY A 105 -1.84 -17.22 11.87
N PHE A 106 -0.73 -16.56 12.14
CA PHE A 106 0.54 -17.23 12.44
C PHE A 106 0.61 -17.60 13.93
N GLY A 107 1.53 -18.50 14.31
CA GLY A 107 1.74 -18.89 15.70
C GLY A 107 1.02 -20.17 16.14
N ASP A 108 0.13 -20.73 15.32
CA ASP A 108 -0.55 -22.01 15.61
C ASP A 108 0.31 -23.24 15.27
N ALA A 109 1.28 -23.09 14.36
CA ALA A 109 2.17 -24.18 13.95
C ALA A 109 3.31 -24.40 14.95
N VAL A 110 3.81 -25.62 15.06
CA VAL A 110 5.00 -25.95 15.88
C VAL A 110 6.26 -25.26 15.34
N ASN A 111 6.33 -25.05 14.03
CA ASN A 111 7.39 -24.31 13.37
C ASN A 111 6.82 -23.05 12.67
N ASN A 112 7.21 -21.86 13.13
CA ASN A 112 6.77 -20.57 12.60
C ASN A 112 7.91 -19.75 11.98
N THR A 113 9.06 -20.36 11.65
CA THR A 113 10.26 -19.63 11.20
C THR A 113 10.06 -18.81 9.92
N GLU A 114 9.06 -19.12 9.10
CA GLU A 114 8.87 -18.48 7.78
C GLU A 114 7.44 -17.99 7.54
N CYS A 115 6.64 -17.77 8.60
CA CYS A 115 5.25 -17.35 8.46
C CYS A 115 5.10 -15.97 7.78
N TRP A 116 6.13 -15.11 7.89
CA TRP A 116 6.14 -13.80 7.25
C TRP A 116 6.35 -13.87 5.73
N LYS A 117 6.94 -14.94 5.20
CA LYS A 117 7.22 -15.06 3.76
C LYS A 117 5.97 -15.03 2.92
N SER A 118 4.93 -15.77 3.29
CA SER A 118 3.67 -15.80 2.54
C SER A 118 3.01 -14.42 2.45
N VAL A 119 3.12 -13.62 3.51
CA VAL A 119 2.60 -12.24 3.55
C VAL A 119 3.50 -11.29 2.75
N ALA A 120 4.82 -11.41 2.88
CA ALA A 120 5.78 -10.62 2.13
C ALA A 120 5.70 -10.89 0.61
N ASP A 121 5.60 -12.15 0.21
CA ASP A 121 5.44 -12.59 -1.19
C ASP A 121 4.12 -12.06 -1.77
N TYR A 122 3.05 -12.06 -0.97
CA TYR A 122 1.78 -11.49 -1.40
C TYR A 122 1.89 -9.99 -1.69
N ILE A 123 2.56 -9.22 -0.82
CA ILE A 123 2.81 -7.79 -1.01
C ILE A 123 3.66 -7.56 -2.26
N ASP A 124 4.74 -8.33 -2.42
CA ASP A 124 5.62 -8.25 -3.59
C ASP A 124 4.86 -8.55 -4.89
N GLN A 125 3.98 -9.55 -4.89
CA GLN A 125 3.11 -9.85 -6.04
C GLN A 125 2.17 -8.69 -6.37
N GLN A 126 1.65 -7.96 -5.36
CA GLN A 126 0.82 -6.78 -5.63
C GLN A 126 1.64 -5.64 -6.25
N PHE A 127 2.87 -5.43 -5.76
CA PHE A 127 3.78 -4.45 -6.37
C PHE A 127 4.21 -4.84 -7.78
N GLU A 128 4.49 -6.11 -8.02
CA GLU A 128 4.87 -6.61 -9.34
C GLU A 128 3.71 -6.45 -10.34
N GLN A 129 2.49 -6.80 -9.93
CA GLN A 129 1.30 -6.64 -10.77
C GLN A 129 1.11 -5.16 -11.14
N TYR A 130 1.21 -4.25 -10.16
CA TYR A 130 1.11 -2.82 -10.41
C TYR A 130 2.23 -2.32 -11.32
N PHE A 131 3.46 -2.80 -11.13
CA PHE A 131 4.61 -2.45 -11.97
C PHE A 131 4.45 -2.90 -13.43
N ARG A 132 3.90 -4.11 -13.65
CA ARG A 132 3.57 -4.61 -14.99
C ARG A 132 2.48 -3.76 -15.66
N ASP A 133 1.44 -3.41 -14.91
CA ASP A 133 0.33 -2.59 -15.41
C ASP A 133 0.78 -1.14 -15.72
N GLU A 134 1.70 -0.58 -14.93
CA GLU A 134 2.33 0.72 -15.18
C GLU A 134 3.25 0.69 -16.41
N SER A 135 4.02 -0.39 -16.58
CA SER A 135 4.93 -0.60 -17.71
C SER A 135 4.19 -0.92 -19.02
N GLY A 136 2.94 -1.39 -18.92
CA GLY A 136 2.09 -1.72 -20.05
C GLY A 136 1.68 -0.51 -20.91
N LEU A 137 1.14 -0.79 -22.09
CA LEU A 137 0.72 0.23 -23.07
C LEU A 137 -0.56 0.98 -22.65
N ASN A 138 -1.45 0.35 -21.88
CA ASN A 138 -2.76 0.89 -21.50
C ASN A 138 -2.80 1.44 -20.07
N ARG A 139 -2.24 2.64 -19.86
CA ARG A 139 -2.13 3.29 -18.53
C ARG A 139 -3.40 3.96 -18.01
N LYS A 140 -4.52 3.93 -18.75
CA LYS A 140 -5.70 4.76 -18.47
C LYS A 140 -6.61 4.22 -17.35
N ASN A 141 -6.55 2.91 -17.04
CA ASN A 141 -7.43 2.27 -16.05
C ASN A 141 -6.68 1.28 -15.15
N ILE A 142 -5.57 1.72 -14.57
CA ILE A 142 -4.81 0.91 -13.60
C ILE A 142 -5.61 0.88 -12.29
N GLN A 143 -5.89 -0.33 -11.80
CA GLN A 143 -6.50 -0.54 -10.48
C GLN A 143 -5.41 -0.65 -9.42
N ASP A 144 -5.56 0.08 -8.32
CA ASP A 144 -4.57 0.06 -7.24
C ASP A 144 -4.87 -1.06 -6.25
N ASN A 145 -4.22 -2.21 -6.42
CA ASN A 145 -4.33 -3.36 -5.53
C ASN A 145 -3.19 -3.43 -4.51
N ARG A 146 -2.35 -2.39 -4.41
CA ARG A 146 -1.22 -2.35 -3.46
C ARG A 146 -1.76 -2.28 -2.04
N VAL A 147 -1.03 -2.86 -1.09
CA VAL A 147 -1.39 -2.80 0.32
C VAL A 147 -0.94 -1.44 0.87
N HIS A 148 -1.90 -0.63 1.33
CA HIS A 148 -1.61 0.74 1.78
C HIS A 148 -1.28 0.79 3.27
N CYS A 149 -1.89 -0.10 4.06
CA CYS A 149 -1.69 -0.19 5.49
C CYS A 149 -1.78 -1.64 5.95
N CYS A 150 -0.88 -2.06 6.84
CA CYS A 150 -0.91 -3.34 7.51
C CYS A 150 -1.18 -3.13 9.00
N LEU A 151 -2.36 -3.57 9.47
CA LEU A 151 -2.66 -3.63 10.90
C LEU A 151 -2.01 -4.86 11.49
N TYR A 152 -1.04 -4.65 12.37
CA TYR A 152 -0.33 -5.72 13.04
C TYR A 152 -0.88 -5.96 14.45
N PHE A 153 -1.58 -7.06 14.64
CA PHE A 153 -2.21 -7.42 15.91
C PHE A 153 -1.20 -8.10 16.82
N ILE A 154 -0.98 -7.45 17.97
CA ILE A 154 -0.06 -7.91 19.00
C ILE A 154 -0.87 -8.53 20.11
N SER A 155 -0.39 -9.69 20.57
CA SER A 155 -1.03 -10.44 21.63
C SER A 155 -1.02 -9.66 22.95
N PRO A 156 -2.15 -9.58 23.68
CA PRO A 156 -2.18 -8.98 25.00
C PRO A 156 -1.45 -9.85 26.02
N PHE A 157 -1.23 -11.13 25.71
CA PHE A 157 -0.54 -12.08 26.57
C PHE A 157 0.98 -11.88 26.44
N GLY A 158 1.65 -11.61 27.56
CA GLY A 158 3.10 -11.43 27.62
C GLY A 158 3.55 -10.02 28.03
N HIS A 159 4.81 -9.90 28.45
CA HIS A 159 5.39 -8.68 29.00
C HIS A 159 5.98 -7.72 27.95
N GLY A 160 6.22 -8.19 26.73
CA GLY A 160 6.82 -7.45 25.61
C GLY A 160 6.42 -8.05 24.25
N LEU A 161 7.11 -7.63 23.19
CA LEU A 161 7.01 -8.20 21.85
C LEU A 161 7.67 -9.57 21.81
N ARG A 162 6.99 -10.53 21.19
CA ARG A 162 7.60 -11.84 21.00
C ARG A 162 8.66 -11.76 19.91
N PRO A 163 9.72 -12.59 19.97
CA PRO A 163 10.72 -12.65 18.90
C PRO A 163 10.10 -12.90 17.52
N LEU A 164 9.03 -13.70 17.45
CA LEU A 164 8.26 -13.93 16.23
C LEU A 164 7.65 -12.63 15.68
N ASP A 165 7.10 -11.79 16.57
CA ASP A 165 6.50 -10.52 16.18
C ASP A 165 7.56 -9.53 15.67
N VAL A 166 8.73 -9.51 16.34
CA VAL A 166 9.88 -8.69 15.93
C VAL A 166 10.38 -9.10 14.54
N GLU A 167 10.55 -10.39 14.27
CA GLU A 167 10.99 -10.89 12.96
C GLU A 167 9.98 -10.55 11.86
N PHE A 168 8.69 -10.74 12.13
CA PHE A 168 7.62 -10.44 11.17
C PHE A 168 7.56 -8.94 10.84
N MET A 169 7.60 -8.08 11.85
CA MET A 169 7.62 -6.63 11.65
C MET A 169 8.91 -6.18 10.94
N LYS A 170 10.06 -6.79 11.25
CA LYS A 170 11.32 -6.55 10.54
C LYS A 170 11.27 -6.98 9.07
N ALA A 171 10.54 -8.02 8.71
CA ALA A 171 10.41 -8.39 7.31
C ALA A 171 9.49 -7.42 6.52
N LEU A 172 8.51 -6.82 7.19
CA LEU A 172 7.46 -6.03 6.53
C LEU A 172 7.68 -4.51 6.53
N HIS A 173 8.43 -3.97 7.49
CA HIS A 173 8.56 -2.52 7.65
C HIS A 173 9.15 -1.78 6.44
N GLU A 174 9.93 -2.44 5.58
CA GLU A 174 10.44 -1.85 4.34
C GLU A 174 9.38 -1.79 3.22
N LYS A 175 8.37 -2.65 3.28
CA LYS A 175 7.43 -2.89 2.18
C LYS A 175 6.05 -2.28 2.41
N VAL A 176 5.63 -2.11 3.65
CA VAL A 176 4.29 -1.63 3.98
C VAL A 176 4.29 -0.80 5.26
N ASN A 177 3.35 0.16 5.32
CA ASN A 177 3.07 0.93 6.52
C ASN A 177 2.48 0.02 7.61
N ILE A 178 3.25 -0.24 8.67
CA ILE A 178 2.80 -1.06 9.80
C ILE A 178 2.19 -0.18 10.87
N VAL A 179 0.94 -0.48 11.25
CA VAL A 179 0.26 0.11 12.41
C VAL A 179 0.12 -0.97 13.47
N PRO A 180 0.89 -0.91 14.58
CA PRO A 180 0.79 -1.89 15.65
C PRO A 180 -0.47 -1.66 16.50
N VAL A 181 -1.21 -2.73 16.73
CA VAL A 181 -2.50 -2.74 17.41
C VAL A 181 -2.46 -3.80 18.52
N LEU A 182 -2.71 -3.40 19.76
CA LEU A 182 -2.84 -4.30 20.88
C LEU A 182 -4.25 -4.90 20.88
N ALA A 183 -4.34 -6.21 20.63
CA ALA A 183 -5.59 -6.93 20.52
C ALA A 183 -6.18 -7.26 21.90
N LYS A 184 -7.51 -7.40 21.97
CA LYS A 184 -8.25 -7.79 23.20
C LYS A 184 -7.80 -6.97 24.42
N ALA A 185 -7.80 -5.65 24.29
CA ALA A 185 -7.38 -4.76 25.38
C ALA A 185 -8.25 -4.90 26.65
N ASP A 186 -9.43 -5.50 26.54
CA ASP A 186 -10.32 -5.84 27.66
C ASP A 186 -9.73 -6.86 28.65
N THR A 187 -8.66 -7.57 28.30
CA THR A 187 -7.99 -8.50 29.23
C THR A 187 -7.00 -7.83 30.17
N LEU A 188 -6.67 -6.54 29.95
CA LEU A 188 -5.65 -5.82 30.69
C LEU A 188 -6.27 -4.64 31.44
N THR A 189 -5.73 -4.33 32.61
CA THR A 189 -6.10 -3.10 33.34
C THR A 189 -5.49 -1.87 32.66
N PRO A 190 -6.07 -0.66 32.83
CA PRO A 190 -5.53 0.55 32.23
C PRO A 190 -4.04 0.80 32.55
N SER A 191 -3.64 0.54 33.80
CA SER A 191 -2.24 0.68 34.23
C SER A 191 -1.30 -0.36 33.60
N GLU A 192 -1.80 -1.55 33.27
CA GLU A 192 -1.01 -2.57 32.54
C GLU A 192 -0.89 -2.22 31.06
N ILE A 193 -1.94 -1.65 30.46
CA ILE A 193 -1.92 -1.18 29.08
C ILE A 193 -0.84 -0.11 28.91
N GLU A 194 -0.79 0.90 29.79
CA GLU A 194 0.23 1.96 29.74
C GLU A 194 1.65 1.39 29.85
N LYS A 195 1.91 0.54 30.85
CA LYS A 195 3.21 -0.12 31.02
C LYS A 195 3.60 -0.95 29.79
N LYS A 196 2.63 -1.64 29.19
CA LYS A 196 2.86 -2.47 28.01
C LYS A 196 3.13 -1.61 26.77
N LYS A 197 2.40 -0.50 26.59
CA LYS A 197 2.65 0.47 25.49
C LYS A 197 4.07 1.04 25.56
N ILE A 198 4.53 1.42 26.74
CA ILE A 198 5.89 1.95 26.94
C ILE A 198 6.94 0.90 26.56
N LYS A 199 6.85 -0.32 27.11
CA LYS A 199 7.78 -1.41 26.78
C LYS A 199 7.81 -1.75 25.30
N MET A 200 6.65 -1.80 24.65
CA MET A 200 6.56 -2.06 23.22
C MET A 200 7.22 -0.97 22.39
N ARG A 201 7.09 0.30 22.78
CA ARG A 201 7.76 1.42 22.11
C ARG A 201 9.27 1.32 22.24
N GLU A 202 9.77 1.05 23.44
CA GLU A 202 11.20 0.83 23.70
C GLU A 202 11.76 -0.32 22.86
N GLU A 203 11.05 -1.44 22.78
CA GLU A 203 11.49 -2.61 22.00
C GLU A 203 11.44 -2.36 20.48
N ILE A 204 10.44 -1.63 19.98
CA ILE A 204 10.35 -1.22 18.57
C ILE A 204 11.56 -0.34 18.18
N GLU A 205 11.90 0.63 19.03
CA GLU A 205 13.05 1.51 18.84
C GLU A 205 14.37 0.74 18.90
N LEU A 206 14.53 -0.14 19.91
CA LEU A 206 15.73 -0.96 20.08
C LEU A 206 15.96 -1.93 18.91
N CYS A 207 14.86 -2.45 18.35
CA CYS A 207 14.91 -3.32 17.18
C CYS A 207 15.08 -2.57 15.85
N GLY A 208 14.95 -1.23 15.84
CA GLY A 208 15.04 -0.40 14.64
C GLY A 208 13.88 -0.61 13.66
N ILE A 209 12.70 -0.98 14.15
CA ILE A 209 11.54 -1.25 13.29
C ILE A 209 10.86 0.08 12.91
N LYS A 210 10.79 0.37 11.61
CA LYS A 210 10.07 1.54 11.09
C LYS A 210 8.58 1.27 11.07
N ILE A 211 7.87 1.69 12.10
CA ILE A 211 6.40 1.75 12.08
C ILE A 211 5.95 2.98 11.31
N TYR A 212 4.69 3.00 10.89
CA TYR A 212 4.11 4.20 10.29
C TYR A 212 4.20 5.36 11.26
N GLN A 213 4.93 6.39 10.85
CA GLN A 213 5.02 7.66 11.56
C GLN A 213 4.07 8.62 10.86
N PHE A 214 3.20 9.21 11.66
CA PHE A 214 2.35 10.29 11.20
C PHE A 214 3.23 11.44 10.69
N PRO A 215 2.88 12.04 9.54
CA PRO A 215 3.57 13.23 9.04
C PRO A 215 3.69 14.30 10.12
N ASP A 216 4.73 15.12 10.04
CA ASP A 216 4.80 16.31 10.86
C ASP A 216 3.77 17.32 10.32
N CYS A 217 2.83 17.72 11.18
CA CYS A 217 1.85 18.76 10.85
C CYS A 217 2.58 20.01 10.35
N ASP A 218 2.11 20.57 9.23
CA ASP A 218 2.62 21.84 8.72
C ASP A 218 2.42 22.95 9.76
N SER A 219 3.33 23.93 9.77
CA SER A 219 3.28 25.06 10.72
C SER A 219 1.97 25.83 10.66
N ASP A 220 1.28 25.77 9.52
CA ASP A 220 0.09 26.55 9.20
C ASP A 220 -1.22 25.85 9.59
N GLU A 221 -1.15 24.61 10.10
CA GLU A 221 -2.33 23.86 10.56
C GLU A 221 -2.82 24.30 11.94
N ASP A 222 -4.14 24.18 12.16
CA ASP A 222 -4.83 24.54 13.39
C ASP A 222 -4.22 23.85 14.61
N GLU A 223 -4.09 24.57 15.73
CA GLU A 223 -3.57 23.99 16.98
C GLU A 223 -4.39 22.79 17.47
N GLU A 224 -5.69 22.76 17.20
CA GLU A 224 -6.56 21.63 17.53
C GLU A 224 -6.21 20.38 16.71
N PHE A 225 -5.86 20.53 15.43
CA PHE A 225 -5.42 19.42 14.59
C PHE A 225 -4.06 18.88 15.05
N LYS A 226 -3.13 19.77 15.40
CA LYS A 226 -1.82 19.40 15.97
C LYS A 226 -1.97 18.63 17.28
N GLN A 227 -2.88 19.05 18.16
CA GLN A 227 -3.17 18.33 19.41
C GLN A 227 -3.78 16.94 19.15
N GLN A 228 -4.67 16.83 18.16
CA GLN A 228 -5.24 15.53 17.78
C GLN A 228 -4.18 14.59 17.21
N ASP A 229 -3.28 15.09 16.37
CA ASP A 229 -2.18 14.31 15.80
C ASP A 229 -1.17 13.86 16.86
N LEU A 230 -0.78 14.75 17.78
CA LEU A 230 0.04 14.40 18.94
C LEU A 230 -0.61 13.31 19.80
N ALA A 231 -1.92 13.44 20.09
CA ALA A 231 -2.65 12.43 20.84
C ALA A 231 -2.72 11.07 20.10
N LEU A 232 -2.76 11.07 18.77
CA LEU A 232 -2.69 9.86 17.96
C LEU A 232 -1.29 9.24 18.00
N LYS A 233 -0.23 10.04 17.84
CA LYS A 233 1.19 9.64 17.97
C LYS A 233 1.43 8.97 19.33
N GLU A 234 0.97 9.58 20.42
CA GLU A 234 1.12 9.02 21.77
C GLU A 234 0.30 7.74 22.01
N SER A 235 -0.81 7.59 21.29
CA SER A 235 -1.72 6.45 21.46
C SER A 235 -1.22 5.16 20.81
N ILE A 236 -0.17 5.22 19.96
CA ILE A 236 0.46 4.03 19.37
C ILE A 236 1.30 3.29 20.43
N PRO A 237 1.15 1.96 20.55
CA PRO A 237 0.23 1.07 19.83
C PRO A 237 -1.23 1.18 20.32
N PHE A 238 -2.19 1.15 19.40
CA PHE A 238 -3.62 1.33 19.72
C PHE A 238 -4.18 0.12 20.50
N ALA A 239 -4.79 0.37 21.66
CA ALA A 239 -5.44 -0.67 22.46
C ALA A 239 -6.89 -0.87 22.00
N VAL A 240 -7.15 -1.95 21.26
CA VAL A 240 -8.46 -2.17 20.60
C VAL A 240 -9.25 -3.33 21.16
N ILE A 241 -10.57 -3.20 21.07
CA ILE A 241 -11.56 -4.20 21.45
C ILE A 241 -12.53 -4.32 20.28
N GLY A 242 -12.70 -5.54 19.74
CA GLY A 242 -13.66 -5.81 18.67
C GLY A 242 -14.91 -6.50 19.22
N SER A 243 -16.09 -6.01 18.85
CA SER A 243 -17.36 -6.69 19.12
C SER A 243 -18.30 -6.63 17.92
N ASN A 244 -18.92 -7.76 17.61
CA ASN A 244 -20.01 -7.87 16.64
C ASN A 244 -21.40 -7.78 17.32
N ILE A 245 -21.44 -7.79 18.65
CA ILE A 245 -22.69 -7.81 19.42
C ILE A 245 -23.08 -6.37 19.74
N VAL A 246 -24.34 -6.03 19.46
CA VAL A 246 -24.96 -4.77 19.88
C VAL A 246 -25.62 -5.01 21.22
N VAL A 247 -25.21 -4.24 22.22
CA VAL A 247 -25.73 -4.27 23.58
C VAL A 247 -26.42 -2.94 23.88
N GLU A 248 -27.43 -2.99 24.74
CA GLU A 248 -28.12 -1.78 25.17
C GLU A 248 -27.47 -1.26 26.46
N ALA A 249 -26.79 -0.13 26.36
CA ALA A 249 -26.17 0.55 27.50
C ALA A 249 -26.77 1.95 27.63
N LYS A 250 -27.30 2.28 28.82
CA LYS A 250 -27.88 3.61 29.12
C LYS A 250 -28.95 4.06 28.09
N GLY A 251 -29.76 3.13 27.59
CA GLY A 251 -30.83 3.40 26.60
C GLY A 251 -30.33 3.66 25.17
N LYS A 252 -29.04 3.47 24.89
CA LYS A 252 -28.47 3.51 23.53
C LYS A 252 -28.00 2.12 23.13
N LYS A 253 -28.32 1.74 21.89
CA LYS A 253 -27.78 0.53 21.25
C LYS A 253 -26.35 0.82 20.81
N VAL A 254 -25.37 0.25 21.51
CA VAL A 254 -23.95 0.44 21.26
C VAL A 254 -23.29 -0.92 21.03
N ARG A 255 -22.24 -0.96 20.21
CA ARG A 255 -21.46 -2.19 20.04
C ARG A 255 -20.60 -2.39 21.28
N GLY A 256 -20.69 -3.57 21.88
CA GLY A 256 -20.01 -3.84 23.15
C GLY A 256 -19.93 -5.32 23.49
N ARG A 257 -19.10 -5.63 24.46
CA ARG A 257 -18.98 -6.97 25.05
C ARG A 257 -19.63 -6.97 26.42
N GLN A 258 -20.51 -7.93 26.65
CA GLN A 258 -21.13 -8.12 27.96
C GLN A 258 -20.34 -9.17 28.75
N TYR A 259 -19.87 -8.75 29.92
CA TYR A 259 -19.24 -9.60 30.92
C TYR A 259 -20.16 -9.72 32.15
N PRO A 260 -19.96 -10.75 32.99
CA PRO A 260 -20.71 -10.87 34.25
C PRO A 260 -20.59 -9.65 35.17
N TRP A 261 -19.47 -8.92 35.10
CA TRP A 261 -19.18 -7.74 35.94
C TRP A 261 -19.48 -6.40 35.27
N GLY A 262 -19.87 -6.36 33.99
CA GLY A 262 -20.13 -5.10 33.30
C GLY A 262 -20.14 -5.20 31.78
N ILE A 263 -20.44 -4.06 31.15
CA ILE A 263 -20.50 -3.93 29.69
C ILE A 263 -19.35 -3.06 29.22
N VAL A 264 -18.56 -3.58 28.29
CA VAL A 264 -17.47 -2.84 27.65
C VAL A 264 -17.93 -2.34 26.29
N GLU A 265 -18.18 -1.03 26.21
CA GLU A 265 -18.51 -0.33 24.98
C GLU A 265 -17.26 -0.15 24.09
N VAL A 266 -17.34 -0.56 22.82
CA VAL A 266 -16.21 -0.48 21.86
C VAL A 266 -15.99 0.95 21.37
N GLU A 267 -17.05 1.73 21.22
CA GLU A 267 -16.97 3.11 20.71
C GLU A 267 -16.68 4.14 21.81
N ASN A 268 -16.47 3.71 23.05
CA ASN A 268 -16.20 4.60 24.15
C ASN A 268 -14.68 4.81 24.32
N ALA A 269 -14.24 6.05 24.16
CA ALA A 269 -12.83 6.44 24.25
C ALA A 269 -12.22 6.18 25.64
N ALA A 270 -13.04 6.09 26.69
CA ALA A 270 -12.55 5.76 28.04
C ALA A 270 -12.25 4.26 28.21
N HIS A 271 -12.86 3.40 27.39
CA HIS A 271 -12.64 1.95 27.45
C HIS A 271 -11.62 1.47 26.42
N CYS A 272 -11.53 2.15 25.28
CA CYS A 272 -10.79 1.65 24.13
C CYS A 272 -10.36 2.75 23.17
N ASP A 273 -9.17 2.61 22.58
CA ASP A 273 -8.66 3.50 21.53
C ASP A 273 -9.25 3.19 20.14
N PHE A 274 -10.31 2.37 20.05
CA PHE A 274 -10.92 1.96 18.78
C PHE A 274 -11.39 3.16 17.95
N VAL A 275 -11.97 4.18 18.58
CA VAL A 275 -12.42 5.40 17.87
C VAL A 275 -11.23 6.16 17.28
N LYS A 276 -10.09 6.19 18.00
CA LYS A 276 -8.85 6.82 17.50
C LYS A 276 -8.32 6.07 16.29
N LEU A 277 -8.25 4.73 16.35
CA LEU A 277 -7.84 3.91 15.21
C LEU A 277 -8.76 4.10 14.00
N ARG A 278 -10.08 4.10 14.22
CA ARG A 278 -11.06 4.32 13.14
C ARG A 278 -10.92 5.71 12.52
N ASN A 279 -10.76 6.75 13.33
CA ASN A 279 -10.57 8.11 12.85
C ASN A 279 -9.27 8.23 12.04
N MET A 280 -8.18 7.62 12.52
CA MET A 280 -6.90 7.58 11.81
C MET A 280 -7.03 6.92 10.43
N LEU A 281 -7.61 5.72 10.38
CA LEU A 281 -7.69 4.94 9.13
C LEU A 281 -8.70 5.48 8.11
N VAL A 282 -9.83 6.05 8.57
CA VAL A 282 -10.95 6.40 7.67
C VAL A 282 -11.04 7.91 7.43
N ARG A 283 -10.71 8.75 8.43
CA ARG A 283 -10.99 10.19 8.36
C ARG A 283 -9.78 11.03 8.02
N THR A 284 -8.64 10.79 8.66
CA THR A 284 -7.50 11.73 8.62
C THR A 284 -6.35 11.24 7.76
N HIS A 285 -5.88 9.99 7.93
CA HIS A 285 -4.59 9.55 7.38
C HIS A 285 -4.70 8.55 6.21
N MET A 286 -5.91 8.30 5.70
CA MET A 286 -6.10 7.38 4.58
C MET A 286 -5.28 7.79 3.35
N GLN A 287 -5.34 9.07 2.97
CA GLN A 287 -4.63 9.59 1.80
C GLN A 287 -3.12 9.57 2.02
N ASP A 288 -2.67 9.99 3.21
CA ASP A 288 -1.26 9.98 3.57
C ASP A 288 -0.65 8.56 3.54
N LEU A 289 -1.33 7.56 4.09
CA LEU A 289 -0.92 6.15 4.00
C LEU A 289 -0.73 5.71 2.54
N LYS A 290 -1.58 6.19 1.63
CA LYS A 290 -1.43 5.90 0.19
C LYS A 290 -0.22 6.61 -0.41
N ASP A 291 0.01 7.85 -0.03
CA ASP A 291 1.13 8.65 -0.55
C ASP A 291 2.47 8.09 -0.07
N VAL A 292 2.60 7.73 1.22
CA VAL A 292 3.78 7.02 1.74
C VAL A 292 3.99 5.68 1.04
N THR A 293 2.90 4.92 0.80
CA THR A 293 2.98 3.65 0.05
C THR A 293 3.51 3.86 -1.37
N ARG A 294 3.08 4.94 -2.02
CA ARG A 294 3.49 5.26 -3.38
C ARG A 294 4.93 5.77 -3.44
N GLU A 295 5.27 6.76 -2.62
CA GLU A 295 6.53 7.51 -2.71
C GLU A 295 7.70 6.81 -2.04
N THR A 296 7.42 6.04 -0.99
CA THR A 296 8.47 5.31 -0.25
C THR A 296 8.48 3.85 -0.67
N HIS A 297 7.44 3.09 -0.32
CA HIS A 297 7.48 1.63 -0.47
C HIS A 297 7.52 1.18 -1.93
N TYR A 298 6.63 1.72 -2.77
CA TYR A 298 6.57 1.35 -4.18
C TYR A 298 7.76 1.87 -4.97
N GLU A 299 8.21 3.12 -4.77
CA GLU A 299 9.41 3.62 -5.47
C GLU A 299 10.69 2.88 -5.04
N ASN A 300 10.81 2.47 -3.78
CA ASN A 300 11.93 1.63 -3.34
C ASN A 300 11.92 0.28 -4.08
N TYR A 301 10.77 -0.39 -4.14
CA TYR A 301 10.61 -1.63 -4.91
C TYR A 301 10.91 -1.43 -6.40
N ARG A 302 10.36 -0.37 -7.00
CA ARG A 302 10.55 0.00 -8.40
C ARG A 302 12.02 0.28 -8.72
N ALA A 303 12.72 1.01 -7.84
CA ALA A 303 14.15 1.26 -7.97
C ALA A 303 14.96 -0.05 -7.93
N GLN A 304 14.63 -0.97 -7.02
CA GLN A 304 15.27 -2.29 -6.95
C GLN A 304 15.01 -3.13 -8.21
N CYS A 305 13.77 -3.16 -8.71
CA CYS A 305 13.42 -3.87 -9.94
C CYS A 305 14.15 -3.31 -11.17
N ILE A 306 14.17 -1.99 -11.33
CA ILE A 306 14.87 -1.32 -12.45
C ILE A 306 16.37 -1.58 -12.36
N GLN A 307 16.97 -1.53 -11.16
CA GLN A 307 18.38 -1.87 -10.96
C GLN A 307 18.67 -3.32 -11.33
N SER A 308 17.81 -4.26 -10.93
CA SER A 308 17.94 -5.68 -11.27
C SER A 308 17.84 -5.91 -12.78
N MET A 309 16.85 -5.33 -13.45
CA MET A 309 16.71 -5.38 -14.90
C MET A 309 17.92 -4.78 -15.62
N THR A 310 18.41 -3.63 -15.15
CA THR A 310 19.61 -3.00 -15.71
C THR A 310 20.83 -3.89 -15.56
N ARG A 311 21.00 -4.54 -14.39
CA ARG A 311 22.08 -5.52 -14.16
C ARG A 311 21.96 -6.73 -15.08
N MET A 312 20.75 -7.25 -15.31
CA MET A 312 20.53 -8.37 -16.25
C MET A 312 20.88 -7.96 -17.68
N VAL A 313 20.42 -6.81 -18.16
CA VAL A 313 20.73 -6.30 -19.51
C VAL A 313 22.23 -6.05 -19.68
N VAL A 314 22.91 -5.52 -18.65
CA VAL A 314 24.37 -5.32 -18.67
C VAL A 314 25.11 -6.67 -18.67
N LYS A 315 24.66 -7.65 -17.88
CA LYS A 315 25.24 -9.00 -17.85
C LYS A 315 25.03 -9.72 -19.18
N GLU A 316 23.88 -9.54 -19.82
CA GLU A 316 23.56 -10.09 -21.13
C GLU A 316 24.37 -9.43 -22.25
N ARG A 317 24.54 -8.09 -22.20
CA ARG A 317 25.46 -7.36 -23.11
C ARG A 317 26.92 -7.78 -22.92
N ASN A 318 27.36 -8.03 -21.69
CA ASN A 318 28.71 -8.50 -21.42
C ASN A 318 28.89 -9.96 -21.88
N ARG A 319 27.88 -10.81 -21.69
CA ARG A 319 27.86 -12.19 -22.23
C ARG A 319 27.93 -12.20 -23.76
N ASN A 320 27.21 -11.29 -24.42
CA ASN A 320 27.24 -11.14 -25.88
C ASN A 320 28.56 -10.53 -26.41
N LYS A 321 29.30 -9.77 -25.59
CA LYS A 321 30.67 -9.32 -25.90
C LYS A 321 31.67 -10.48 -25.77
N LEU A 322 31.56 -11.30 -24.74
CA LEU A 322 32.40 -12.50 -24.55
C LEU A 322 32.19 -13.56 -25.65
N THR A 323 30.98 -13.71 -26.19
CA THR A 323 30.73 -14.61 -27.32
C THR A 323 31.22 -14.07 -28.67
N ARG A 324 31.58 -12.79 -28.77
CA ARG A 324 32.12 -12.19 -30.02
C ARG A 324 33.65 -12.23 -30.11
N GLU A 325 34.34 -12.64 -29.04
CA GLU A 325 35.80 -12.75 -28.99
C GLU A 325 36.30 -14.21 -28.95
N SER A 326 35.42 -15.19 -28.80
CA SER A 326 35.79 -16.61 -28.84
C SER A 326 35.21 -17.26 -30.08
N GLY A 327 35.95 -17.18 -31.19
CA GLY A 327 35.72 -18.05 -32.33
C GLY A 327 36.08 -19.48 -31.95
N THR A 328 35.09 -20.33 -31.72
CA THR A 328 35.19 -21.79 -31.90
C THR A 328 33.79 -22.36 -32.14
N ASP A 329 33.75 -23.17 -33.20
CA ASP A 329 32.68 -24.02 -33.75
C ASP A 329 31.81 -24.80 -32.74
N PHE A 330 30.60 -25.16 -33.19
CA PHE A 330 29.59 -26.12 -32.67
C PHE A 330 28.29 -25.58 -32.00
N PRO A 331 27.13 -26.26 -32.19
CA PRO A 331 25.90 -25.62 -32.67
C PRO A 331 24.80 -25.55 -31.60
N ILE A 332 23.93 -24.55 -31.74
CA ILE A 332 22.75 -24.38 -30.86
C ILE A 332 21.54 -25.09 -31.51
N PRO A 333 20.69 -25.79 -30.71
CA PRO A 333 19.52 -26.50 -31.21
C PRO A 333 18.47 -25.54 -31.78
N VAL A 334 18.01 -25.86 -32.99
CA VAL A 334 16.94 -25.16 -33.71
C VAL A 334 15.57 -25.55 -33.14
N VAL A 335 14.73 -24.56 -32.82
CA VAL A 335 13.26 -24.69 -32.81
C VAL A 335 12.67 -23.50 -33.58
N PRO A 336 11.64 -23.72 -34.42
CA PRO A 336 11.45 -22.96 -35.65
C PRO A 336 10.41 -21.84 -35.54
N GLY A 337 10.70 -20.69 -36.13
CA GLY A 337 9.75 -19.62 -36.38
C GLY A 337 10.24 -18.78 -37.56
N ALA A 338 9.58 -18.94 -38.70
CA ALA A 338 9.96 -18.34 -39.98
C ALA A 338 9.97 -16.80 -39.92
N GLY A 339 11.08 -16.18 -40.32
CA GLY A 339 11.18 -14.72 -40.52
C GLY A 339 12.59 -14.18 -40.75
N ASP A 340 13.63 -14.83 -40.21
CA ASP A 340 14.96 -14.20 -40.12
C ASP A 340 15.80 -14.18 -41.41
N SER A 341 15.54 -15.04 -42.39
CA SER A 341 16.39 -15.11 -43.58
C SER A 341 16.21 -13.92 -44.53
N GLU A 342 15.01 -13.35 -44.62
CA GLU A 342 14.75 -12.18 -45.47
C GLU A 342 15.21 -10.89 -44.78
N THR A 343 15.00 -10.76 -43.48
CA THR A 343 15.48 -9.61 -42.71
C THR A 343 17.01 -9.56 -42.67
N GLU A 344 17.69 -10.70 -42.53
CA GLU A 344 19.15 -10.77 -42.55
C GLU A 344 19.75 -10.47 -43.93
N LYS A 345 19.07 -10.86 -45.01
CA LYS A 345 19.46 -10.50 -46.39
C LYS A 345 19.31 -8.99 -46.65
N LEU A 346 18.19 -8.39 -46.23
CA LEU A 346 17.98 -6.95 -46.37
C LEU A 346 19.00 -6.13 -45.57
N ILE A 347 19.38 -6.58 -44.38
CA ILE A 347 20.40 -5.89 -43.56
C ILE A 347 21.76 -5.94 -44.26
N ARG A 348 22.15 -7.09 -44.83
CA ARG A 348 23.41 -7.19 -45.60
C ARG A 348 23.44 -6.29 -46.82
N GLU A 349 22.34 -6.23 -47.57
CA GLU A 349 22.26 -5.40 -48.78
C GLU A 349 22.34 -3.91 -48.42
N LYS A 350 21.68 -3.49 -47.33
CA LYS A 350 21.76 -2.11 -46.83
C LYS A 350 23.13 -1.73 -46.29
N ASP A 351 23.83 -2.66 -45.62
CA ASP A 351 25.21 -2.45 -45.14
C ASP A 351 26.22 -2.33 -46.30
N GLU A 352 26.01 -3.06 -47.39
CA GLU A 352 26.83 -2.93 -48.60
C GLU A 352 26.59 -1.60 -49.33
N GLU A 353 25.33 -1.16 -49.44
CA GLU A 353 25.00 0.17 -50.00
C GLU A 353 25.63 1.30 -49.18
N LEU A 354 25.54 1.24 -47.85
CA LEU A 354 26.14 2.21 -46.94
C LEU A 354 27.67 2.28 -47.09
N ARG A 355 28.33 1.13 -47.25
CA ARG A 355 29.77 1.08 -47.50
C ARG A 355 30.16 1.73 -48.83
N ARG A 356 29.43 1.45 -49.90
CA ARG A 356 29.67 2.08 -51.21
C ARG A 356 29.46 3.60 -51.17
N MET A 357 28.44 4.06 -50.43
CA MET A 357 28.17 5.48 -50.28
C MET A 357 29.25 6.19 -49.44
N GLN A 358 29.76 5.55 -48.39
CA GLN A 358 30.90 6.07 -47.61
C GLN A 358 32.18 6.17 -48.44
N GLU A 359 32.50 5.16 -49.25
CA GLU A 359 33.66 5.21 -50.15
C GLU A 359 33.52 6.33 -51.21
N MET A 360 32.31 6.56 -51.72
CA MET A 360 32.05 7.64 -52.66
C MET A 360 32.22 9.02 -52.02
N LEU A 361 31.73 9.20 -50.79
CA LEU A 361 31.91 10.45 -50.03
C LEU A 361 33.38 10.73 -49.74
N LEU A 362 34.15 9.70 -49.36
CA LEU A 362 35.60 9.81 -49.15
C LEU A 362 36.33 10.24 -50.43
N ARG A 363 35.97 9.68 -51.59
CA ARG A 363 36.55 10.10 -52.88
C ARG A 363 36.21 11.54 -53.25
N ILE A 364 34.97 11.98 -53.01
CA ILE A 364 34.56 13.37 -53.28
C ILE A 364 35.28 14.33 -52.34
N GLN A 365 35.45 13.95 -51.07
CA GLN A 365 36.19 14.74 -50.09
C GLN A 365 37.67 14.89 -50.47
N ASP A 366 38.29 13.83 -50.96
CA ASP A 366 39.68 13.84 -51.44
C ASP A 366 39.87 14.70 -52.70
N GLN A 367 38.89 14.67 -53.62
CA GLN A 367 38.87 15.57 -54.79
C GLN A 367 38.70 17.05 -54.41
N MET A 368 37.90 17.35 -53.39
CA MET A 368 37.77 18.72 -52.89
C MET A 368 39.03 19.19 -52.16
N HIS A 369 39.74 18.31 -51.46
CA HIS A 369 41.02 18.65 -50.83
C HIS A 369 42.11 18.91 -51.87
N THR A 370 42.23 18.06 -52.89
CA THR A 370 43.18 18.27 -53.99
C THR A 370 42.89 19.51 -54.84
N GLN A 371 41.63 19.92 -54.99
CA GLN A 371 41.30 21.21 -55.63
C GLN A 371 41.60 22.43 -54.75
N LYS A 372 41.56 22.30 -53.42
CA LYS A 372 41.92 23.37 -52.49
C LYS A 372 43.43 23.60 -52.40
N ASP A 373 44.23 22.55 -52.56
CA ASP A 373 45.69 22.63 -52.54
C ASP A 373 46.30 23.12 -53.87
N ALA A 374 45.48 23.32 -54.90
CA ALA A 374 45.88 23.79 -56.23
C ALA A 374 45.63 25.29 -56.49
N TYR A 375 45.27 26.07 -55.46
CA TYR A 375 45.04 27.51 -55.53
C TYR A 375 45.98 28.32 -54.65
#